data_AF-A0A177N8J3-F1
#
_entry.id   AF-A0A177N8J3-F1
#
_cell.length_a   1.000
_cell.length_b   1.000
_cell.length_c   1.000
_cell.angle_alpha   90.00
_cell.angle_beta   90.00
_cell.angle_gamma   90.00
#
_symmetry.space_group_name_H-M   'P 1'
#
loop_
_entity.id
_entity.type
_entity.pdbx_description
1 polymer ?
#
loop_
_entity_poly.entity_id
_entity_poly.type
_entity_poly.pdbx_seq_one_letter_code
_entity_poly.pdbx_strand_id
1 'polypeptide(L)'
;MQTQPHAEQSEKQDFGATSAANTIRALWNKVEGNLTTSELEWFSHLSDEVVVTEMFNLECAMSALGLTINSDDSSGAFEDKGNVASLLFSLSNQIGVIRELAIISSDADCRLRHPDLYSVKPDKTSEQATDATKAGAA
;
A
#
# COMPACT_ATOMS: atom_id res chain seq x y z
N MET A 1 -24.93 11.77 -47.37
CA MET A 1 -25.04 10.95 -46.15
C MET A 1 -23.68 10.35 -45.87
N GLN A 2 -22.89 10.96 -45.00
CA GLN A 2 -21.60 10.44 -44.55
C GLN A 2 -21.78 10.05 -43.08
N THR A 3 -21.64 8.75 -42.80
CA THR A 3 -21.61 8.19 -41.46
C THR A 3 -20.28 8.58 -40.80
N GLN A 4 -20.39 9.38 -39.75
CA GLN A 4 -19.29 9.80 -38.88
C GLN A 4 -18.91 8.60 -37.98
N PRO A 5 -17.63 8.21 -37.86
CA PRO A 5 -17.26 7.18 -36.91
C PRO A 5 -17.33 7.79 -35.51
N HIS A 6 -18.18 7.21 -34.65
CA HIS A 6 -18.11 7.43 -33.22
C HIS A 6 -16.73 6.95 -32.75
N ALA A 7 -15.84 7.89 -32.47
CA ALA A 7 -14.69 7.63 -31.63
C ALA A 7 -15.25 7.32 -30.24
N GLU A 8 -15.37 6.03 -29.92
CA GLU A 8 -15.36 5.57 -28.54
C GLU A 8 -14.05 6.08 -27.95
N GLN A 9 -14.10 7.23 -27.29
CA GLN A 9 -13.12 7.61 -26.31
C GLN A 9 -13.27 6.60 -25.17
N SER A 10 -12.62 5.45 -25.34
CA SER A 10 -12.16 4.66 -24.21
C SER A 10 -11.40 5.65 -23.33
N GLU A 11 -11.98 5.99 -22.19
CA GLU A 11 -11.27 6.61 -21.08
C GLU A 11 -10.11 5.68 -20.75
N LYS A 12 -9.00 5.84 -21.47
CA LYS A 12 -7.69 5.49 -20.96
C LYS A 12 -7.58 6.31 -19.70
N GLN A 13 -7.86 5.68 -18.56
CA GLN A 13 -7.35 6.14 -17.28
C GLN A 13 -5.85 6.24 -17.46
N ASP A 14 -5.41 7.46 -17.77
CA ASP A 14 -4.03 7.84 -17.80
C ASP A 14 -3.56 7.76 -16.34
N PHE A 15 -2.92 6.64 -15.99
CA PHE A 15 -2.09 6.54 -14.79
C PHE A 15 -0.80 7.35 -14.95
N GLY A 16 -0.89 8.52 -15.61
CA GLY A 16 0.22 9.41 -15.90
C GLY A 16 1.02 9.64 -14.62
N ALA A 17 2.25 9.12 -14.61
CA ALA A 17 3.25 9.28 -13.55
C ALA A 17 2.69 9.24 -12.11
N THR A 18 1.76 8.34 -11.82
CA THR A 18 1.19 8.24 -10.47
C THR A 18 2.19 7.50 -9.58
N SER A 19 2.70 8.14 -8.52
CA SER A 19 3.61 7.46 -7.59
C SER A 19 2.93 6.22 -7.01
N ALA A 20 3.68 5.14 -6.77
CA ALA A 20 3.14 3.90 -6.22
C ALA A 20 2.38 4.14 -4.91
N ALA A 21 2.86 5.08 -4.10
CA ALA A 21 2.21 5.59 -2.89
C ALA A 21 0.78 6.09 -3.16
N ASN A 22 0.59 6.96 -4.17
CA ASN A 22 -0.72 7.49 -4.54
C ASN A 22 -1.65 6.38 -5.05
N THR A 23 -1.12 5.41 -5.79
CA THR A 23 -1.90 4.25 -6.25
C THR A 23 -2.37 3.39 -5.08
N ILE A 24 -1.49 3.09 -4.12
CA ILE A 24 -1.82 2.35 -2.90
C ILE A 24 -2.93 3.07 -2.12
N ARG A 25 -2.80 4.39 -1.92
CA ARG A 25 -3.84 5.19 -1.27
C ARG A 25 -5.16 5.13 -2.01
N ALA A 26 -5.15 5.28 -3.33
CA ALA A 26 -6.36 5.25 -4.14
C ALA A 26 -7.05 3.88 -4.08
N LEU A 27 -6.28 2.79 -4.00
CA LEU A 27 -6.81 1.45 -3.81
C LEU A 27 -7.43 1.29 -2.42
N TRP A 28 -6.75 1.73 -1.37
CA TRP A 28 -7.28 1.71 0.00
C TRP A 28 -8.63 2.42 0.09
N ASN A 29 -8.70 3.68 -0.37
CA ASN A 29 -9.93 4.48 -0.34
C ASN A 29 -11.12 3.80 -1.07
N LYS A 30 -10.86 2.92 -2.04
CA LYS A 30 -11.91 2.18 -2.75
C LYS A 30 -12.43 0.98 -1.97
N VAL A 31 -11.59 0.36 -1.15
CA VAL A 31 -11.91 -0.92 -0.48
C VAL A 31 -12.23 -0.75 1.00
N GLU A 32 -11.74 0.30 1.65
CA GLU A 32 -11.78 0.51 3.12
C GLU A 32 -13.18 0.41 3.77
N GLY A 33 -14.25 0.74 3.05
CA GLY A 33 -15.64 0.63 3.54
C GLY A 33 -16.26 -0.76 3.35
N ASN A 34 -15.54 -1.67 2.71
CA ASN A 34 -16.03 -3.00 2.35
C ASN A 34 -15.24 -4.14 2.97
N LEU A 35 -14.15 -3.85 3.68
CA LEU A 35 -13.30 -4.83 4.33
C LEU A 35 -14.01 -5.49 5.52
N THR A 36 -13.68 -6.76 5.76
CA THR A 36 -14.13 -7.48 6.96
C THR A 36 -13.25 -7.17 8.17
N THR A 37 -13.70 -7.57 9.35
CA THR A 37 -12.90 -7.46 10.60
C THR A 37 -11.52 -8.11 10.43
N SER A 38 -11.44 -9.36 9.97
CA SER A 38 -10.15 -10.05 9.79
C SER A 38 -9.23 -9.34 8.78
N GLU A 39 -9.78 -8.75 7.72
CA GLU A 39 -8.99 -8.00 6.74
C GLU A 39 -8.43 -6.70 7.36
N LEU A 40 -9.26 -5.96 8.10
CA LEU A 40 -8.82 -4.77 8.83
C LEU A 40 -7.76 -5.10 9.89
N GLU A 41 -7.92 -6.20 10.62
CA GLU A 41 -6.92 -6.68 11.58
C GLU A 41 -5.57 -6.93 10.88
N TRP A 42 -5.59 -7.62 9.74
CA TRP A 42 -4.38 -7.83 8.94
C TRP A 42 -3.70 -6.52 8.54
N PHE A 43 -4.46 -5.55 8.01
CA PHE A 43 -3.91 -4.24 7.65
C PHE A 43 -3.39 -3.46 8.86
N SER A 44 -4.05 -3.56 10.02
CA SER A 44 -3.66 -2.86 11.25
C SER A 44 -2.25 -3.23 11.71
N HIS A 45 -1.82 -4.48 11.47
CA HIS A 45 -0.51 -4.98 11.85
C HIS A 45 0.62 -4.66 10.86
N LEU A 46 0.34 -4.00 9.72
CA LEU A 46 1.39 -3.65 8.76
C LEU A 46 2.48 -2.77 9.38
N SER A 47 2.15 -1.89 10.35
CA SER A 47 3.13 -1.05 11.03
C SER A 47 4.10 -1.83 11.91
N ASP A 48 3.67 -2.99 12.43
CA ASP A 48 4.45 -3.75 13.41
C ASP A 48 5.60 -4.52 12.74
N GLU A 49 5.33 -5.11 11.57
CA GLU A 49 6.29 -5.98 10.89
C GLU A 49 6.78 -5.39 9.56
N VAL A 50 5.86 -5.06 8.64
CA VAL A 50 6.21 -4.70 7.26
C VAL A 50 6.87 -3.33 7.21
N VAL A 51 6.25 -2.31 7.78
CA VAL A 51 6.76 -0.93 7.76
C VAL A 51 8.12 -0.84 8.47
N VAL A 52 8.24 -1.44 9.66
CA VAL A 52 9.49 -1.44 10.43
C VAL A 52 10.61 -2.13 9.66
N THR A 53 10.34 -3.30 9.07
CA THR A 53 11.33 -4.03 8.27
C THR A 53 11.77 -3.23 7.05
N GLU A 54 10.83 -2.65 6.30
CA GLU A 54 11.16 -1.87 5.09
C GLU A 54 11.87 -0.56 5.41
N MET A 55 11.53 0.11 6.52
CA MET A 55 12.31 1.27 6.98
C MET A 55 13.74 0.89 7.34
N PHE A 56 13.95 -0.23 8.02
CA PHE A 56 15.29 -0.72 8.35
C PHE A 56 16.10 -1.08 7.10
N ASN A 57 15.47 -1.76 6.13
CA ASN A 57 16.10 -2.07 4.85
C ASN A 57 16.52 -0.79 4.11
N LEU A 58 15.65 0.22 4.12
CA LEU A 58 15.92 1.51 3.50
C LEU A 58 17.07 2.25 4.21
N GLU A 59 17.11 2.24 5.55
CA GLU A 59 18.21 2.80 6.34
C GLU A 59 19.54 2.13 5.99
N CYS A 60 19.55 0.80 5.90
CA CYS A 60 20.73 0.03 5.51
C CYS A 60 21.18 0.37 4.08
N ALA A 61 20.24 0.46 3.14
CA ALA A 61 20.53 0.82 1.75
C ALA A 61 21.10 2.24 1.65
N MET A 62 20.53 3.22 2.36
CA MET A 62 21.03 4.59 2.39
C MET A 62 22.43 4.68 3.01
N SER A 63 22.69 3.92 4.08
CA SER A 63 24.00 3.86 4.72
C SER A 63 25.06 3.26 3.81
N ALA A 64 24.75 2.13 3.15
CA ALA A 64 25.63 1.49 2.17
C ALA A 64 25.91 2.41 0.98
N LEU A 65 24.90 3.16 0.54
CA LEU A 65 25.04 4.14 -0.51
C LEU A 65 25.99 5.28 -0.11
N GLY A 66 25.80 5.82 1.10
CA GLY A 66 26.66 6.87 1.64
C GLY A 66 28.12 6.44 1.73
N LEU A 67 28.37 5.20 2.16
CA LEU A 67 29.72 4.62 2.18
C LEU A 67 30.31 4.48 0.78
N THR A 68 29.50 4.05 -0.19
CA THR A 68 29.93 3.90 -1.59
C THR A 68 30.29 5.25 -2.19
N ILE A 69 29.44 6.27 -2.00
CA ILE A 69 29.72 7.65 -2.45
C ILE A 69 30.99 8.19 -1.79
N ASN A 70 31.14 8.01 -0.48
CA ASN A 70 32.30 8.52 0.26
C ASN A 70 33.61 7.81 -0.09
N SER A 71 33.54 6.57 -0.57
CA SER A 71 34.71 5.75 -0.92
C SER A 71 34.96 5.70 -2.44
N ASP A 72 34.19 6.45 -3.23
CA ASP A 72 34.31 6.50 -4.69
C ASP A 72 35.47 7.43 -5.09
N ASP A 73 36.70 7.05 -4.71
CA ASP A 73 37.91 7.79 -5.07
C ASP A 73 38.31 7.58 -6.55
N SER A 74 37.83 6.50 -7.19
CA SER A 74 38.25 6.13 -8.55
C SER A 74 37.31 5.18 -9.33
N SER A 75 36.16 4.78 -8.81
CA SER A 75 35.30 3.77 -9.47
C SER A 75 34.38 4.37 -10.52
N GLY A 76 34.07 5.67 -10.39
CA GLY A 76 33.21 6.41 -11.31
C GLY A 76 31.73 6.04 -11.21
N ALA A 77 31.33 5.30 -10.18
CA ALA A 77 29.96 4.82 -9.97
C ALA A 77 28.93 5.97 -9.92
N PHE A 78 29.38 7.19 -9.58
CA PHE A 78 28.55 8.40 -9.53
C PHE A 78 29.02 9.52 -10.46
N GLU A 79 29.85 9.23 -11.49
CA GLU A 79 30.30 10.24 -12.46
C GLU A 79 29.14 10.80 -13.30
N ASP A 80 28.11 9.99 -13.58
CA ASP A 80 26.89 10.46 -14.23
C ASP A 80 25.90 11.02 -13.21
N LYS A 81 25.70 12.34 -13.28
CA LYS A 81 24.74 13.09 -12.46
C LYS A 81 23.30 12.56 -12.59
N GLY A 82 22.95 11.98 -13.74
CA GLY A 82 21.63 11.37 -13.96
C GLY A 82 21.38 10.14 -13.10
N ASN A 83 22.42 9.37 -12.78
CA ASN A 83 22.32 8.14 -11.99
C ASN A 83 22.07 8.45 -10.51
N VAL A 84 22.75 9.44 -9.96
CA VAL A 84 22.53 9.90 -8.56
C VAL A 84 21.11 10.44 -8.40
N ALA A 85 20.67 11.30 -9.31
CA ALA A 85 19.31 11.86 -9.25
C ALA A 85 18.24 10.78 -9.36
N SER A 86 18.38 9.83 -10.30
CA SER A 86 17.43 8.73 -10.49
C SER A 86 17.34 7.83 -9.25
N LEU A 87 18.48 7.57 -8.61
CA LEU A 87 18.55 6.81 -7.37
C LEU A 87 17.86 7.53 -6.20
N LEU A 88 18.11 8.84 -6.04
CA LEU A 88 17.43 9.64 -5.01
C LEU A 88 15.91 9.68 -5.22
N PHE A 89 15.45 9.77 -6.47
CA PHE A 89 14.02 9.63 -6.79
C PHE A 89 13.48 8.25 -6.45
N SER A 90 14.24 7.19 -6.71
CA SER A 90 13.85 5.81 -6.35
C SER A 90 13.69 5.64 -4.83
N LEU A 91 14.67 6.11 -4.05
CA LEU A 91 14.61 6.08 -2.58
C LEU A 91 13.43 6.91 -2.06
N SER A 92 13.20 8.10 -2.63
CA SER A 92 12.04 8.93 -2.28
C SER A 92 10.70 8.24 -2.56
N ASN A 93 10.59 7.52 -3.69
CA ASN A 93 9.40 6.73 -4.02
C ASN A 93 9.18 5.58 -3.02
N GLN A 94 10.24 4.90 -2.59
CA GLN A 94 10.16 3.84 -1.56
C GLN A 94 9.70 4.41 -0.22
N ILE A 95 10.24 5.55 0.22
CA ILE A 95 9.76 6.27 1.42
C ILE A 95 8.27 6.57 1.31
N GLY A 96 7.82 7.05 0.14
CA GLY A 96 6.42 7.34 -0.12
C GLY A 96 5.53 6.10 0.07
N VAL A 97 5.94 4.95 -0.46
CA VAL A 97 5.20 3.69 -0.30
C VAL A 97 5.14 3.26 1.16
N ILE A 98 6.28 3.24 1.86
CA ILE A 98 6.35 2.85 3.27
C ILE A 98 5.45 3.75 4.13
N ARG A 99 5.48 5.07 3.89
CA ARG A 99 4.61 6.02 4.57
C ARG A 99 3.13 5.71 4.33
N GLU A 100 2.74 5.37 3.11
CA GLU A 100 1.36 5.04 2.80
C GLU A 100 0.88 3.75 3.46
N LEU A 101 1.75 2.73 3.56
CA LEU A 101 1.46 1.52 4.32
C LEU A 101 1.25 1.80 5.81
N ALA A 102 2.07 2.67 6.41
CA ALA A 102 1.89 3.09 7.80
C ALA A 102 0.56 3.84 8.02
N ILE A 103 0.15 4.68 7.07
CA ILE A 103 -1.14 5.36 7.16
C ILE A 103 -2.30 4.38 7.04
N ILE A 104 -2.22 3.41 6.11
CA ILE A 104 -3.24 2.35 5.97
C ILE A 104 -3.36 1.54 7.26
N SER A 105 -2.22 1.15 7.87
CA SER A 105 -2.22 0.46 9.16
C SER A 105 -2.93 1.26 10.24
N SER A 106 -2.61 2.54 10.37
CA SER A 106 -3.26 3.42 11.35
C SER A 106 -4.76 3.62 11.05
N ASP A 107 -5.16 3.70 9.79
CA ASP A 107 -6.57 3.85 9.40
C ASP A 107 -7.36 2.57 9.69
N ALA A 108 -6.79 1.40 9.39
CA ALA A 108 -7.38 0.11 9.70
C ALA A 108 -7.60 -0.07 11.20
N ASP A 109 -6.59 0.24 12.02
CA ASP A 109 -6.70 0.20 13.48
C ASP A 109 -7.76 1.19 14.01
N CYS A 110 -7.82 2.40 13.44
CA CYS A 110 -8.88 3.37 13.76
C CYS A 110 -10.28 2.81 13.49
N ARG A 111 -10.48 2.14 12.34
CA ARG A 111 -11.76 1.52 11.98
C ARG A 111 -12.16 0.39 12.92
N LEU A 112 -11.20 -0.45 13.33
CA LEU A 112 -11.41 -1.51 14.31
C LEU A 112 -11.81 -0.96 15.68
N ARG A 113 -11.20 0.16 16.10
CA ARG A 113 -11.50 0.81 17.39
C ARG A 113 -12.82 1.59 17.39
N HIS A 114 -13.34 1.94 16.22
CA HIS A 114 -14.56 2.75 16.06
C HIS A 114 -15.57 2.13 15.07
N PRO A 115 -16.02 0.88 15.30
CA PRO A 115 -16.89 0.17 14.37
C PRO A 115 -18.25 0.86 14.16
N ASP A 116 -18.70 1.65 15.14
CA ASP A 116 -19.91 2.46 15.10
C ASP A 116 -19.84 3.60 14.06
N LEU A 117 -18.65 4.12 13.79
CA LEU A 117 -18.43 5.18 12.80
C LEU A 117 -18.21 4.63 11.38
N TYR A 118 -17.66 3.42 11.27
CA TYR A 118 -17.15 2.89 10.00
C TYR A 118 -17.90 1.69 9.43
N SER A 119 -18.97 1.21 10.08
CA SER A 119 -19.81 0.09 9.59
C SER A 119 -18.99 -1.16 9.22
N VAL A 120 -18.06 -1.55 10.09
CA VAL A 120 -17.17 -2.69 9.86
C VAL A 120 -17.97 -3.98 9.66
N LYS A 121 -17.65 -4.74 8.61
CA LYS A 121 -18.38 -5.96 8.28
C LYS A 121 -17.86 -7.15 9.10
N PRO A 122 -18.73 -7.93 9.74
CA PRO A 122 -18.31 -9.15 10.43
C PRO A 122 -17.85 -10.20 9.42
N ASP A 123 -16.97 -11.10 9.86
CA ASP A 123 -16.54 -12.23 9.05
C ASP A 123 -17.71 -13.21 8.84
N LYS A 124 -17.91 -13.65 7.59
CA LYS A 124 -19.03 -14.52 7.16
C LYS A 124 -19.06 -15.91 7.83
N THR A 125 -18.06 -16.25 8.63
CA THR A 125 -17.87 -17.59 9.20
C THR A 125 -18.60 -17.79 10.54
N SER A 126 -19.21 -16.76 11.11
CA SER A 126 -19.82 -16.82 12.46
C SER A 126 -21.30 -17.23 12.49
N GLU A 127 -22.01 -17.31 11.36
CA GLU A 127 -23.45 -17.64 11.34
C GLU A 127 -23.78 -19.14 11.22
N GLN A 128 -22.82 -20.02 10.90
CA GLN A 128 -23.11 -21.47 10.72
C GLN A 128 -22.89 -22.34 11.97
N ALA A 129 -22.29 -21.83 13.03
CA ALA A 129 -21.99 -22.64 14.22
C ALA A 129 -23.19 -22.80 15.18
N THR A 130 -24.23 -21.97 15.08
CA THR A 130 -25.37 -22.00 16.01
C THR A 130 -26.52 -22.90 15.57
N ASP A 131 -26.57 -23.32 14.30
CA ASP A 131 -27.67 -24.17 13.79
C ASP A 131 -27.39 -25.68 13.96
N ALA A 132 -26.13 -26.09 14.00
CA ALA A 132 -25.76 -27.50 14.20
C ALA A 132 -26.07 -28.01 15.62
N THR A 133 -26.12 -27.15 16.62
CA THR A 133 -26.38 -27.53 18.02
C THR A 133 -27.86 -27.76 18.30
N LYS A 134 -28.77 -27.27 17.44
CA LYS A 134 -30.23 -27.48 17.58
C LYS A 134 -30.76 -28.72 16.85
N ALA A 135 -30.03 -29.24 15.87
CA ALA A 135 -30.44 -30.41 15.08
C ALA A 135 -30.06 -31.77 15.70
N GLY A 136 -29.23 -31.80 16.74
CA GLY A 136 -28.78 -33.02 17.43
C GLY A 136 -29.54 -33.38 18.70
N ALA A 137 -30.61 -32.65 19.03
CA ALA A 137 -31.45 -32.88 20.22
C ALA A 137 -32.92 -33.07 19.81
N ALA A 138 -33.20 -34.15 19.08
CA ALA A 138 -34.55 -34.67 18.88
C ALA A 138 -34.50 -36.19 18.72
#